data_AF-A0A1B6H3D2-F1
#
_entry.id   AF-A0A1B6H3D2-F1
#
_cell.length_a   1.000
_cell.length_b   1.000
_cell.length_c   1.000
_cell.angle_alpha   90.00
_cell.angle_beta   90.00
_cell.angle_gamma   90.00
#
_symmetry.space_group_name_H-M   'P 1'
#
loop_
_entity.id
_entity.type
_entity.pdbx_description
1 polymer ?
#
loop_
_entity_poly.entity_id
_entity_poly.type
_entity_poly.pdbx_seq_one_letter_code
_entity_poly.pdbx_strand_id
1 'polypeptide(L)'
;QSFNVAKYLGTWYQQASLGTFFSQGFSKCAKAEYTLDSTTGIVHVKNSQKTIFGKDEAVNGTLALADPTNNEGKLNVTLELPFGTVIGKLLVLATDYDNYAIAYTCRILFGY
;
A
#
# COMPACT_ATOMS: atom_id res chain seq x y z
N GLN A 1 8.31 14.97 -8.98
CA GLN A 1 8.93 14.03 -8.01
C GLN A 1 9.51 12.88 -8.80
N SER A 2 10.67 12.36 -8.41
CA SER A 2 11.26 11.16 -9.05
C SER A 2 11.22 10.02 -8.04
N PHE A 3 10.15 9.23 -8.09
CA PHE A 3 9.90 8.07 -7.25
C PHE A 3 10.72 6.87 -7.74
N ASN A 4 11.43 6.22 -6.82
CA ASN A 4 12.21 5.02 -7.10
C ASN A 4 11.60 3.81 -6.38
N VAL A 5 10.94 2.94 -7.15
CA VAL A 5 10.27 1.73 -6.62
C VAL A 5 11.26 0.80 -5.93
N ALA A 6 12.46 0.62 -6.48
CA ALA A 6 13.46 -0.31 -5.95
C ALA A 6 13.93 0.12 -4.54
N LYS A 7 14.04 1.42 -4.30
CA LYS A 7 14.34 1.96 -2.96
C LYS A 7 13.16 1.93 -2.00
N TYR A 8 11.93 1.80 -2.50
CA TYR A 8 10.72 1.76 -1.69
C TYR A 8 10.36 0.35 -1.18
N LEU A 9 11.08 -0.67 -1.64
CA LEU A 9 10.87 -2.06 -1.22
C LEU A 9 11.20 -2.26 0.26
N GLY A 10 10.70 -3.36 0.82
CA GLY A 10 10.90 -3.70 2.23
C GLY A 10 9.63 -3.55 3.07
N THR A 11 9.82 -3.37 4.38
CA THR A 11 8.71 -3.37 5.35
C THR A 11 8.43 -1.97 5.86
N TRP A 12 7.19 -1.52 5.71
CA TRP A 12 6.71 -0.24 6.23
C TRP A 12 5.71 -0.47 7.34
N TYR A 13 5.86 0.27 8.44
CA TYR A 13 4.96 0.23 9.58
C TYR A 13 4.06 1.46 9.57
N GLN A 14 2.74 1.26 9.66
CA GLN A 14 1.81 2.37 9.69
C GLN A 14 1.84 3.03 11.07
N GLN A 15 2.46 4.22 11.14
CA GLN A 15 2.54 5.00 12.39
C GLN A 15 1.30 5.87 12.61
N ALA A 16 0.77 6.45 11.55
CA ALA A 16 -0.42 7.31 11.59
C ALA A 16 -1.23 7.18 10.29
N SER A 17 -2.53 7.42 10.38
CA SER A 17 -3.45 7.44 9.24
C SER A 17 -4.55 8.47 9.49
N LEU A 18 -5.01 9.13 8.42
CA LEU A 18 -6.17 10.02 8.44
C LEU A 18 -7.31 9.33 7.72
N GLY A 19 -8.43 9.07 8.42
CA GLY A 19 -9.62 8.44 7.86
C GLY A 19 -9.65 6.91 7.97
N THR A 20 -10.39 6.26 7.07
CA THR A 20 -10.76 4.82 7.12
C THR A 20 -9.69 3.84 6.62
N PHE A 21 -8.49 4.28 6.27
CA PHE A 21 -7.48 3.36 5.74
C PHE A 21 -6.79 2.55 6.85
N PHE A 22 -6.98 1.23 6.79
CA PHE A 22 -6.49 0.19 7.70
C PHE A 22 -6.70 0.49 9.19
N SER A 23 -8.00 0.63 9.50
CA SER A 23 -8.64 0.76 10.82
C SER A 23 -8.94 2.18 11.26
N GLN A 24 -10.24 2.44 11.45
CA GLN A 24 -10.68 3.38 12.46
C GLN A 24 -10.26 2.85 13.85
N GLY A 25 -8.98 2.86 14.20
CA GLY A 25 -8.50 2.49 15.55
C GLY A 25 -8.80 1.06 16.04
N PHE A 26 -9.39 0.18 15.21
CA PHE A 26 -9.78 -1.18 15.56
C PHE A 26 -8.72 -2.26 15.22
N SER A 27 -7.58 -1.88 14.66
CA SER A 27 -6.47 -2.82 14.47
C SER A 27 -5.15 -2.18 14.90
N LYS A 28 -4.19 -3.04 15.25
CA LYS A 28 -2.86 -2.67 15.74
C LYS A 28 -1.80 -3.39 14.92
N CYS A 29 -0.56 -2.90 15.00
CA CYS A 29 0.59 -3.51 14.33
C CYS A 29 0.43 -3.65 12.81
N ALA A 30 -0.21 -2.66 12.17
CA ALA A 30 -0.36 -2.64 10.72
C ALA A 30 1.00 -2.45 10.05
N LYS A 31 1.35 -3.38 9.15
CA LYS A 31 2.56 -3.31 8.33
C LYS A 31 2.27 -3.71 6.88
N ALA A 32 3.05 -3.13 5.97
CA ALA A 32 3.05 -3.44 4.55
C ALA A 32 4.43 -3.93 4.13
N GLU A 33 4.48 -5.09 3.49
CA GLU A 33 5.71 -5.70 2.99
C GLU A 33 5.69 -5.66 1.46
N TYR A 34 6.67 -5.01 0.85
CA TYR A 34 6.80 -4.86 -0.61
C TYR A 34 7.99 -5.67 -1.13
N THR A 35 7.70 -6.56 -2.08
CA THR A 35 8.70 -7.45 -2.69
C THR A 35 8.62 -7.34 -4.21
N LEU A 36 9.73 -7.02 -4.86
CA LEU A 36 9.80 -6.98 -6.32
C LEU A 36 10.00 -8.38 -6.88
N ASP A 37 9.14 -8.79 -7.80
CA ASP A 37 9.42 -9.93 -8.68
C ASP A 37 10.33 -9.44 -9.82
N SER A 38 11.60 -9.85 -9.79
CA SER A 38 12.59 -9.48 -10.80
C SER A 38 12.29 -10.02 -12.20
N THR A 39 11.41 -11.03 -12.31
CA THR A 39 11.05 -11.65 -13.59
C THR A 39 9.94 -10.89 -14.29
N THR A 40 8.92 -10.46 -13.53
CA THR A 40 7.73 -9.79 -14.08
C THR A 40 7.78 -8.28 -13.93
N GLY A 41 8.65 -7.74 -13.06
CA GLY A 41 8.71 -6.32 -12.72
C GLY A 41 7.55 -5.85 -11.84
N ILE A 42 6.69 -6.76 -11.38
CA ILE A 42 5.54 -6.46 -10.51
C ILE A 42 6.00 -6.45 -9.06
N VAL A 43 5.50 -5.49 -8.27
CA VAL A 43 5.74 -5.47 -6.83
C VAL A 43 4.60 -6.21 -6.14
N HIS A 44 4.91 -7.29 -5.43
CA HIS A 44 3.97 -7.92 -4.53
C HIS A 44 3.86 -7.10 -3.24
N VAL A 45 2.64 -6.97 -2.75
CA VAL A 45 2.36 -6.34 -1.45
C VAL A 45 1.65 -7.31 -0.55
N LYS A 46 2.09 -7.36 0.71
CA LYS A 46 1.39 -8.03 1.79
C LYS A 46 1.11 -7.03 2.89
N ASN A 47 -0.16 -6.70 3.08
CA ASN A 47 -0.60 -5.91 4.22
C ASN A 47 -1.02 -6.86 5.33
N SER A 48 -0.55 -6.62 6.55
CA SER A 48 -0.95 -7.41 7.72
C SER A 48 -1.24 -6.52 8.90
N GLN A 49 -2.17 -6.97 9.74
CA GLN A 49 -2.62 -6.25 10.92
C GLN A 49 -3.08 -7.24 12.00
N LYS A 50 -3.17 -6.76 13.23
CA LYS A 50 -3.80 -7.48 14.35
C LYS A 50 -5.13 -6.83 14.68
N THR A 51 -6.20 -7.60 14.61
CA THR A 51 -7.57 -7.14 14.96
C THR A 51 -7.68 -6.80 16.45
N ILE A 52 -8.75 -6.09 16.84
CA ILE A 52 -9.09 -5.86 18.27
C ILE A 52 -9.18 -7.16 19.08
N PHE A 53 -9.52 -8.28 18.45
CA PHE A 53 -9.64 -9.59 19.09
C PHE A 53 -8.29 -10.35 19.17
N GLY A 54 -7.19 -9.72 18.76
CA GLY A 54 -5.85 -10.32 18.79
C GLY A 54 -5.56 -11.29 17.64
N LYS A 55 -6.50 -11.51 16.73
CA LYS A 55 -6.31 -12.33 15.53
C LYS A 55 -5.47 -11.58 14.50
N ASP A 56 -4.51 -12.29 13.92
CA ASP A 56 -3.72 -11.79 12.79
C ASP A 56 -4.53 -11.92 11.49
N GLU A 57 -4.56 -10.83 10.73
CA GLU A 57 -5.17 -10.76 9.40
C GLU A 57 -4.14 -10.27 8.40
N ALA A 58 -4.15 -10.84 7.20
CA ALA A 58 -3.30 -10.42 6.11
C ALA A 58 -4.07 -10.42 4.79
N VAL A 59 -3.73 -9.49 3.91
CA VAL A 59 -4.21 -9.41 2.54
C VAL A 59 -3.02 -9.27 1.61
N ASN A 60 -3.00 -10.11 0.58
CA ASN A 60 -1.99 -10.07 -0.46
C ASN A 60 -2.49 -9.23 -1.64
N GLY A 61 -1.55 -8.76 -2.43
CA GLY A 61 -1.85 -7.98 -3.61
C GLY A 61 -0.63 -7.73 -4.48
N THR A 62 -0.86 -6.94 -5.52
CA THR A 62 0.16 -6.49 -6.46
C THR A 62 0.10 -4.98 -6.63
N LEU A 63 1.23 -4.44 -7.03
CA LEU A 63 1.49 -3.03 -7.14
C LEU A 63 2.31 -2.78 -8.41
N ALA A 64 1.85 -1.84 -9.21
CA ALA A 64 2.52 -1.44 -10.44
C ALA A 64 2.55 0.09 -10.55
N LEU A 65 3.58 0.63 -11.18
CA LEU A 65 3.60 2.05 -11.55
C LEU A 65 2.40 2.34 -12.46
N ALA A 66 1.67 3.42 -12.16
CA ALA A 66 0.54 3.84 -12.98
C ALA A 66 1.00 4.31 -14.36
N ASP A 67 2.20 4.89 -14.43
CA ASP A 67 2.90 5.24 -15.65
C ASP A 67 4.39 4.91 -15.46
N PRO A 68 4.95 3.90 -16.15
CA PRO A 68 6.36 3.55 -16.05
C PRO A 68 7.29 4.55 -16.75
N THR A 69 6.77 5.45 -17.59
CA THR A 69 7.56 6.46 -18.30
C THR A 69 7.73 7.74 -17.49
N ASN A 70 6.91 7.91 -16.46
CA ASN A 70 6.92 9.06 -15.59
C ASN A 70 7.24 8.60 -14.17
N ASN A 71 8.32 9.11 -13.57
CA ASN A 71 8.76 8.73 -12.23
C ASN A 71 7.86 9.33 -11.13
N GLU A 72 6.56 9.47 -11.37
CA GLU A 72 5.60 9.90 -10.37
C GLU A 72 5.34 8.76 -9.36
N GLY A 73 5.17 9.10 -8.08
CA GLY A 73 4.82 8.13 -7.04
C GLY A 73 3.40 7.57 -7.15
N LYS A 74 2.80 7.56 -8.35
CA LYS A 74 1.46 7.05 -8.62
C LYS A 74 1.52 5.57 -8.89
N LEU A 75 0.78 4.81 -8.10
CA LEU A 75 0.81 3.36 -8.09
C LEU A 75 -0.61 2.80 -8.22
N ASN A 76 -0.77 1.80 -9.08
CA ASN A 76 -1.98 0.99 -9.17
C ASN A 76 -1.83 -0.20 -8.21
N VAL A 77 -2.75 -0.31 -7.26
CA VAL A 77 -2.77 -1.36 -6.24
C VAL A 77 -3.91 -2.30 -6.55
N THR A 78 -3.64 -3.59 -6.51
CA THR A 78 -4.63 -4.66 -6.66
C THR A 78 -4.56 -5.52 -5.41
N LEU A 79 -5.64 -5.61 -4.63
CA LEU A 79 -5.71 -6.44 -3.42
C LEU A 79 -6.62 -7.64 -3.68
N GLU A 80 -6.16 -8.82 -3.27
CA GLU A 80 -6.89 -10.08 -3.39
C GLU A 80 -7.61 -10.37 -2.07
N LEU A 81 -8.92 -10.17 -2.06
CA LEU A 81 -9.76 -10.46 -0.89
C LEU A 81 -10.55 -11.75 -1.15
N PRO A 82 -11.00 -12.47 -0.09
CA PRO A 82 -11.78 -13.70 -0.23
C PRO A 82 -13.06 -13.56 -1.06
N PHE A 83 -13.59 -12.34 -1.17
CA PHE A 83 -14.82 -11.99 -1.86
C PHE A 83 -14.59 -11.25 -3.19
N GLY A 84 -13.34 -11.15 -3.65
CA GLY A 84 -13.01 -10.57 -4.96
C GLY A 84 -11.78 -9.67 -4.95
N THR A 85 -11.47 -9.14 -6.13
CA THR A 85 -10.30 -8.28 -6.34
C THR A 85 -10.68 -6.81 -6.24
N VAL A 86 -9.95 -6.06 -5.42
CA VAL A 86 -10.15 -4.61 -5.25
C VAL A 86 -8.97 -3.86 -5.87
N ILE A 87 -9.28 -3.01 -6.85
CA ILE A 87 -8.28 -2.19 -7.55
C ILE A 87 -8.37 -0.76 -7.03
N GLY A 88 -7.23 -0.13 -6.75
CA GLY A 88 -7.13 1.23 -6.21
C GLY A 88 -5.92 1.98 -6.73
N LYS A 89 -5.90 3.29 -6.47
CA LYS A 89 -4.76 4.17 -6.76
C LYS A 89 -4.15 4.63 -5.45
N LEU A 90 -2.83 4.53 -5.36
CA LEU A 90 -2.02 5.01 -4.26
C LEU A 90 -1.03 6.04 -4.79
N LEU A 91 -0.85 7.13 -4.08
CA LEU A 91 0.07 8.19 -4.42
C LEU A 91 1.06 8.37 -3.27
N VAL A 92 2.34 8.14 -3.51
CA VAL A 92 3.41 8.46 -2.55
C VAL A 92 3.71 9.94 -2.64
N LEU A 93 3.20 10.72 -1.69
CA LEU A 93 3.36 12.17 -1.61
C LEU A 93 4.79 12.56 -1.24
N ALA A 94 5.41 11.81 -0.33
CA ALA A 94 6.78 12.03 0.11
C ALA A 94 7.36 10.74 0.67
N THR A 95 8.66 10.52 0.47
CA THR A 95 9.40 9.45 1.14
C THR A 95 10.89 9.78 1.07
N ASP A 96 11.63 9.46 2.14
CA ASP A 96 13.09 9.42 2.12
C ASP A 96 13.64 8.01 1.81
N TYR A 97 12.76 7.06 1.52
CA TYR A 97 13.02 5.64 1.26
C TYR A 97 13.52 4.81 2.44
N ASP A 98 14.13 5.45 3.44
CA ASP A 98 14.78 4.77 4.56
C ASP A 98 13.95 4.80 5.85
N ASN A 99 13.27 5.92 6.16
CA ASN A 99 12.65 6.13 7.47
C ASN A 99 11.16 6.45 7.41
N TYR A 100 10.69 7.17 6.38
CA TYR A 100 9.30 7.57 6.29
C TYR A 100 8.76 7.54 4.86
N ALA A 101 7.46 7.30 4.78
CA ALA A 101 6.67 7.43 3.57
C ALA A 101 5.29 7.99 3.93
N ILE A 102 4.84 8.97 3.15
CA ILE A 102 3.49 9.51 3.22
C ILE A 102 2.78 9.03 1.96
N ALA A 103 1.87 8.08 2.14
CA ALA A 103 1.04 7.56 1.07
C ALA A 103 -0.38 8.11 1.20
N TYR A 104 -0.95 8.53 0.07
CA TYR A 104 -2.29 9.06 -0.05
C TYR A 104 -3.09 8.21 -1.02
N THR A 105 -4.33 7.94 -0.67
CA THR A 105 -5.29 7.32 -1.57
C THR A 105 -6.58 8.07 -1.45
N CYS A 106 -7.20 8.32 -2.60
CA CYS A 106 -8.53 8.88 -2.66
C CYS A 106 -9.44 7.81 -3.24
N ARG A 107 -10.45 7.43 -2.47
CA ARG A 107 -11.61 6.73 -2.99
C ARG A 107 -12.81 7.63 -2.79
N ILE A 108 -13.51 7.91 -3.89
CA ILE A 108 -14.84 8.51 -3.82
C ILE A 108 -15.75 7.40 -3.31
N LEU A 109 -16.06 7.42 -2.01
CA LEU A 109 -17.14 6.62 -1.43
C LEU A 109 -18.43 7.39 -1.68
N PHE A 110 -19.35 6.80 -2.47
CA PHE A 110 -20.64 7.37 -2.87
C PHE A 110 -20.51 8.61 -3.77
N GLY A 111 -20.29 8.39 -5.07
CA GLY A 111 -20.16 9.44 -6.10
C GLY A 111 -21.10 10.64 -5.91
N TYR A 112 -20.51 11.74 -5.43
CA TYR A 112 -21.04 13.10 -5.48
C TYR A 112 -19.91 14.03 -5.91
#